data_AF-A0AAV3JIY6-F1
#
_entry.id   AF-A0AAV3JIY6-F1
#
_cell.length_a   1.000
_cell.length_b   1.000
_cell.length_c   1.000
_cell.angle_alpha   90.00
_cell.angle_beta   90.00
_cell.angle_gamma   90.00
#
_symmetry.space_group_name_H-M   'P 1'
#
loop_
_entity.id
_entity.type
_entity.pdbx_description
1 polymer ?
#
loop_
_entity_poly.entity_id
_entity_poly.type
_entity_poly.pdbx_seq_one_letter_code
_entity_poly.pdbx_strand_id
1 'polypeptide(L)'
;MTKKIFLFICATLLVGIALYTPTTSIFNHNNVYAATKKAKIKFNKTQKKIVKKAREYAKSGHMSKDSIIEKLKKDSKKYRQEDINFVINNLKVDYKKNALISAKIYSKTMNLSKQSIFEQLYSESPDKATHSDKFTKEESQYAIDHLKVDFKENALETAKSYQSSSSLSKEEIYKQLTSTLGDKFTNDEAQYAVDHLK
;
A
#
# COMPACT_ATOMS: atom_id res chain seq x y z
N MET A 1 33.73 40.49 -23.45
CA MET A 1 32.31 40.25 -23.83
C MET A 1 32.13 40.64 -25.29
N THR A 2 32.14 39.67 -26.20
CA THR A 2 31.93 39.89 -27.63
C THR A 2 30.87 38.91 -28.11
N LYS A 3 29.66 39.45 -28.35
CA LYS A 3 28.48 38.72 -28.83
C LYS A 3 28.71 38.31 -30.29
N LYS A 4 28.70 37.01 -30.59
CA LYS A 4 28.66 36.51 -31.96
C LYS A 4 27.20 36.38 -32.39
N ILE A 5 26.80 37.28 -33.30
CA ILE A 5 25.55 37.20 -34.06
C ILE A 5 25.89 36.39 -35.32
N PHE A 6 25.27 35.22 -35.49
CA PHE A 6 25.29 34.50 -36.77
C PHE A 6 23.91 34.57 -37.40
N LEU A 7 23.84 35.42 -38.42
CA LEU A 7 22.78 35.61 -39.38
C LEU A 7 22.84 34.42 -40.37
N PHE A 8 21.82 33.57 -40.44
CA PHE A 8 21.69 32.59 -41.52
C PHE A 8 20.69 33.11 -42.55
N ILE A 9 21.23 33.54 -43.69
CA ILE A 9 20.50 33.98 -44.86
C ILE A 9 20.03 32.77 -45.66
N CYS A 10 18.78 32.93 -46.11
CA CYS A 10 17.98 32.12 -47.02
C CYS A 10 18.73 31.72 -48.31
N ALA A 11 18.64 30.43 -48.68
CA ALA A 11 18.86 29.98 -50.05
C ALA A 11 17.68 29.11 -50.48
N THR A 12 16.77 29.72 -51.23
CA THR A 12 15.66 29.06 -51.93
C THR A 12 16.18 28.35 -53.17
N LEU A 13 15.89 27.06 -53.30
CA LEU A 13 15.95 26.34 -54.57
C LEU A 13 14.59 25.68 -54.80
N LEU A 14 13.83 26.30 -55.69
CA LEU A 14 12.67 25.75 -56.37
C LEU A 14 13.18 24.74 -57.42
N VAL A 15 12.52 23.58 -57.50
CA VAL A 15 11.95 22.95 -58.71
C VAL A 15 11.66 21.48 -58.39
N GLY A 16 10.42 21.05 -58.68
CA GLY A 16 10.04 19.64 -58.70
C GLY A 16 8.61 19.37 -58.22
N ILE A 17 7.62 19.94 -58.92
CA ILE A 17 6.21 19.57 -58.74
C ILE A 17 6.03 18.15 -59.31
N ALA A 18 5.95 17.16 -58.43
CA ALA A 18 5.34 15.87 -58.72
C ALA A 18 3.99 15.85 -58.00
N LEU A 19 2.91 15.85 -58.79
CA LEU A 19 1.55 15.71 -58.30
C LEU A 19 1.39 14.34 -57.65
N TYR A 20 1.44 14.29 -56.32
CA TYR A 20 0.95 13.16 -55.54
C TYR A 20 -0.31 13.62 -54.80
N THR A 21 -1.43 13.04 -55.18
CA THR A 21 -2.76 13.32 -54.62
C THR A 21 -2.78 13.02 -53.13
N PRO A 22 -3.33 13.88 -52.27
CA PRO A 22 -3.51 13.55 -50.86
C PRO A 22 -4.73 12.64 -50.73
N THR A 23 -4.51 11.36 -50.41
CA THR A 23 -5.54 10.55 -49.78
C THR A 23 -5.63 10.96 -48.31
N THR A 24 -6.40 12.00 -48.03
CA THR A 24 -6.88 12.24 -46.67
C THR A 24 -7.90 11.17 -46.32
N SER A 25 -7.44 10.04 -45.75
CA SER A 25 -8.36 9.24 -44.94
C SER A 25 -8.60 10.04 -43.66
N ILE A 26 -9.79 10.64 -43.57
CA ILE A 26 -10.28 11.24 -42.34
C ILE A 26 -10.44 10.09 -41.34
N PHE A 27 -9.41 9.85 -40.51
CA PHE A 27 -9.60 9.07 -39.30
C PHE A 27 -10.43 9.95 -38.35
N ASN A 28 -11.72 9.62 -38.32
CA ASN A 28 -12.71 10.20 -37.45
C ASN A 28 -12.25 10.09 -35.98
N HIS A 29 -11.85 11.21 -35.38
CA HIS A 29 -11.44 11.29 -33.98
C HIS A 29 -12.61 11.09 -32.98
N ASN A 30 -13.84 10.87 -33.46
CA ASN A 30 -15.03 10.77 -32.62
C ASN A 30 -15.43 9.33 -32.23
N ASN A 31 -14.56 8.31 -32.40
CA ASN A 31 -14.92 6.93 -32.02
C ASN A 31 -13.91 6.21 -31.10
N VAL A 32 -13.01 6.93 -30.43
CA VAL A 32 -12.18 6.33 -29.34
C VAL A 32 -12.82 6.57 -27.96
N TYR A 33 -13.71 7.56 -27.82
CA TYR A 33 -14.37 7.88 -26.55
C TYR A 33 -15.70 7.14 -26.31
N ALA A 34 -16.21 6.38 -27.29
CA ALA A 34 -17.52 5.72 -27.24
C ALA A 34 -17.46 4.18 -27.14
N ALA A 35 -16.34 3.59 -26.69
CA ALA A 35 -16.22 2.14 -26.52
C ALA A 35 -15.39 1.71 -25.29
N THR A 36 -15.60 2.32 -24.12
CA THR A 36 -15.13 1.74 -22.84
C THR A 36 -16.27 1.45 -21.88
N LYS A 37 -17.34 0.83 -22.40
CA LYS A 37 -18.17 -0.01 -21.53
C LYS A 37 -17.28 -1.20 -21.12
N LYS A 38 -16.54 -1.08 -20.00
CA LYS A 38 -15.66 -2.14 -19.47
C LYS A 38 -16.40 -3.47 -19.56
N ALA A 39 -16.00 -4.32 -20.51
CA ALA A 39 -16.61 -5.63 -20.67
C ALA A 39 -16.55 -6.35 -19.31
N LYS A 40 -17.66 -6.93 -18.86
CA LYS A 40 -17.70 -7.69 -17.61
C LYS A 40 -16.65 -8.80 -17.73
N ILE A 41 -15.62 -8.74 -16.89
CA ILE A 41 -14.52 -9.70 -16.91
C ILE A 41 -15.09 -11.09 -16.66
N LYS A 42 -14.86 -12.01 -17.61
CA LYS A 42 -15.32 -13.38 -17.53
C LYS A 42 -14.16 -14.29 -17.12
N PHE A 43 -14.24 -14.82 -15.90
CA PHE A 43 -13.26 -15.77 -15.38
C PHE A 43 -13.51 -17.19 -15.92
N ASN A 44 -12.44 -17.89 -16.30
CA ASN A 44 -12.50 -19.31 -16.65
C ASN A 44 -12.73 -20.20 -15.39
N LYS A 45 -12.91 -21.52 -15.59
CA LYS A 45 -13.21 -22.47 -14.49
C LYS A 45 -12.14 -22.45 -13.38
N THR A 46 -10.86 -22.37 -13.75
CA THR A 46 -9.74 -22.32 -12.80
C THR A 46 -9.71 -20.98 -12.06
N GLN A 47 -9.81 -19.87 -12.79
CA GLN A 47 -9.82 -18.51 -12.24
C GLN A 47 -10.98 -18.29 -11.27
N LYS A 48 -12.17 -18.86 -11.52
CA LYS A 48 -13.29 -18.80 -10.56
C LYS A 48 -12.96 -19.45 -9.21
N LYS A 49 -12.18 -20.54 -9.20
CA LYS A 49 -11.71 -21.18 -7.95
C LYS A 49 -10.72 -20.27 -7.22
N ILE A 50 -9.82 -19.61 -7.96
CA ILE A 50 -8.88 -18.62 -7.41
C ILE A 50 -9.64 -17.43 -6.83
N VAL A 51 -10.65 -16.89 -7.54
CA VAL A 51 -11.52 -15.80 -7.06
C VAL A 51 -12.16 -16.14 -5.72
N LYS A 52 -12.69 -17.37 -5.56
CA LYS A 52 -13.31 -17.81 -4.29
C LYS A 52 -12.30 -17.71 -3.13
N LYS A 53 -11.11 -18.30 -3.30
CA LYS A 53 -10.06 -18.27 -2.28
C LYS A 53 -9.53 -16.86 -2.00
N ALA A 54 -9.26 -16.08 -3.06
CA ALA A 54 -8.77 -14.71 -2.91
C ALA A 54 -9.76 -13.83 -2.12
N ARG A 55 -11.06 -13.98 -2.37
CA ARG A 55 -12.10 -13.28 -1.60
C ARG A 55 -12.17 -13.74 -0.16
N GLU A 56 -11.97 -15.02 0.10
CA GLU A 56 -11.92 -15.57 1.46
C GLU A 56 -10.74 -14.99 2.25
N TYR A 57 -9.53 -15.02 1.68
CA TYR A 57 -8.34 -14.42 2.29
C TYR A 57 -8.51 -12.90 2.52
N ALA A 58 -9.06 -12.19 1.54
CA ALA A 58 -9.33 -10.76 1.69
C ALA A 58 -10.37 -10.45 2.78
N LYS A 59 -11.44 -11.24 2.90
CA LYS A 59 -12.54 -10.95 3.82
C LYS A 59 -12.28 -11.43 5.24
N SER A 60 -11.81 -12.67 5.39
CA SER A 60 -11.63 -13.32 6.68
C SER A 60 -10.27 -12.99 7.29
N GLY A 61 -9.23 -12.89 6.45
CA GLY A 61 -7.88 -12.59 6.90
C GLY A 61 -7.50 -11.12 6.79
N HIS A 62 -8.38 -10.26 6.25
CA HIS A 62 -8.10 -8.84 6.00
C HIS A 62 -6.77 -8.61 5.27
N MET A 63 -6.37 -9.53 4.39
CA MET A 63 -5.03 -9.53 3.81
C MET A 63 -4.87 -8.43 2.75
N SER A 64 -3.64 -7.97 2.60
CA SER A 64 -3.19 -7.13 1.49
C SER A 64 -3.23 -7.89 0.15
N LYS A 65 -3.11 -7.15 -0.95
CA LYS A 65 -3.06 -7.73 -2.30
C LYS A 65 -1.88 -8.71 -2.44
N ASP A 66 -0.70 -8.32 -1.97
CA ASP A 66 0.53 -9.11 -2.14
C ASP A 66 0.53 -10.34 -1.22
N SER A 67 0.06 -10.20 0.02
CA SER A 67 -0.09 -11.33 0.93
C SER A 67 -1.06 -12.38 0.39
N ILE A 68 -2.14 -11.98 -0.30
CA ILE A 68 -3.04 -12.91 -0.98
C ILE A 68 -2.33 -13.66 -2.12
N ILE A 69 -1.52 -12.97 -2.93
CA ILE A 69 -0.76 -13.60 -4.02
C ILE A 69 0.19 -14.66 -3.45
N GLU A 70 0.92 -14.34 -2.38
CA GLU A 70 1.84 -15.28 -1.73
C GLU A 70 1.11 -16.48 -1.13
N LYS A 71 -0.01 -16.25 -0.44
CA LYS A 71 -0.84 -17.33 0.11
C LYS A 71 -1.35 -18.26 -0.98
N LEU A 72 -1.79 -17.72 -2.12
CA LEU A 72 -2.26 -18.51 -3.26
C LEU A 72 -1.13 -19.33 -3.91
N LYS A 73 0.07 -18.76 -4.05
CA LYS A 73 1.26 -19.47 -4.52
C LYS A 73 1.61 -20.65 -3.59
N LYS A 74 1.59 -20.42 -2.27
CA LYS A 74 1.90 -21.43 -1.25
C LYS A 74 0.86 -22.54 -1.19
N ASP A 75 -0.42 -22.18 -1.07
CA ASP A 75 -1.53 -23.12 -0.85
C ASP A 75 -1.93 -23.88 -2.12
N SER A 76 -1.45 -23.46 -3.29
CA SER A 76 -1.92 -24.01 -4.57
C SER A 76 -0.85 -23.97 -5.64
N LYS A 77 0.21 -24.79 -5.46
CA LYS A 77 1.22 -25.11 -6.49
C LYS A 77 0.64 -25.52 -7.87
N LYS A 78 -0.65 -25.86 -7.92
CA LYS A 78 -1.41 -26.20 -9.13
C LYS A 78 -1.88 -25.00 -9.97
N TYR A 79 -1.89 -23.79 -9.42
CA TYR A 79 -2.33 -22.61 -10.16
C TYR A 79 -1.13 -21.96 -10.83
N ARG A 80 -1.27 -21.67 -12.12
CA ARG A 80 -0.27 -20.92 -12.87
C ARG A 80 -0.19 -19.49 -12.33
N GLN A 81 1.00 -18.92 -12.33
CA GLN A 81 1.24 -17.57 -11.82
C GLN A 81 0.41 -16.53 -12.57
N GLU A 82 0.23 -16.72 -13.87
CA GLU A 82 -0.53 -15.86 -14.76
C GLU A 82 -2.01 -15.84 -14.37
N ASP A 83 -2.58 -16.98 -13.99
CA ASP A 83 -3.97 -17.08 -13.55
C ASP A 83 -4.19 -16.39 -12.19
N ILE A 84 -3.22 -16.48 -11.26
CA ILE A 84 -3.25 -15.75 -9.99
C ILE A 84 -3.18 -14.25 -10.25
N ASN A 85 -2.18 -13.79 -11.00
CA ASN A 85 -1.98 -12.37 -11.30
C ASN A 85 -3.18 -11.78 -12.03
N PHE A 86 -3.71 -12.49 -13.04
CA PHE A 86 -4.91 -12.07 -13.76
C PHE A 86 -6.11 -11.91 -12.83
N VAL A 87 -6.36 -12.88 -11.94
CA VAL A 87 -7.48 -12.80 -10.99
C VAL A 87 -7.30 -11.63 -10.04
N ILE A 88 -6.14 -11.50 -9.40
CA ILE A 88 -5.91 -10.49 -8.37
C ILE A 88 -5.96 -9.06 -8.95
N ASN A 89 -5.41 -8.83 -10.14
CA ASN A 89 -5.49 -7.52 -10.80
C ASN A 89 -6.91 -7.12 -11.22
N ASN A 90 -7.79 -8.10 -11.41
CA ASN A 90 -9.16 -7.87 -11.84
C ASN A 90 -10.20 -8.06 -10.72
N LEU A 91 -9.75 -8.44 -9.52
CA LEU A 91 -10.60 -8.56 -8.35
C LEU A 91 -10.89 -7.17 -7.77
N LYS A 92 -12.15 -6.94 -7.40
CA LYS A 92 -12.55 -5.73 -6.68
C LYS A 92 -12.57 -6.05 -5.19
N VAL A 93 -11.50 -5.65 -4.51
CA VAL A 93 -11.33 -5.72 -3.05
C VAL A 93 -10.98 -4.31 -2.57
N ASP A 94 -11.54 -3.95 -1.44
CA ASP A 94 -11.19 -2.72 -0.74
C ASP A 94 -10.03 -3.00 0.23
N TYR A 95 -8.81 -2.90 -0.27
CA TYR A 95 -7.60 -3.16 0.51
C TYR A 95 -7.31 -2.07 1.54
N LYS A 96 -7.81 -0.84 1.33
CA LYS A 96 -7.78 0.24 2.33
C LYS A 96 -8.60 -0.12 3.57
N LYS A 97 -9.80 -0.66 3.35
CA LYS A 97 -10.63 -1.19 4.44
C LYS A 97 -9.93 -2.35 5.18
N ASN A 98 -9.27 -3.23 4.44
CA ASN A 98 -8.50 -4.33 5.03
C ASN A 98 -7.36 -3.81 5.93
N ALA A 99 -6.55 -2.87 5.44
CA ALA A 99 -5.49 -2.23 6.21
C ALA A 99 -6.03 -1.57 7.49
N LEU A 100 -7.16 -0.86 7.40
CA LEU A 100 -7.81 -0.26 8.58
C LEU A 100 -8.27 -1.30 9.60
N ILE A 101 -8.74 -2.47 9.17
CA ILE A 101 -9.12 -3.54 10.09
C ILE A 101 -7.87 -4.14 10.76
N SER A 102 -6.81 -4.42 10.00
CA SER A 102 -5.52 -4.87 10.58
C SER A 102 -4.98 -3.86 11.59
N ALA A 103 -5.01 -2.56 11.27
CA ALA A 103 -4.58 -1.49 12.17
C ALA A 103 -5.35 -1.51 13.51
N LYS A 104 -6.68 -1.71 13.45
CA LYS A 104 -7.52 -1.84 14.65
C LYS A 104 -7.17 -3.08 15.47
N ILE A 105 -6.86 -4.20 14.81
CA ILE A 105 -6.43 -5.42 15.49
C ILE A 105 -5.12 -5.16 16.22
N TYR A 106 -4.09 -4.64 15.54
CA TYR A 106 -2.80 -4.34 16.16
C TYR A 106 -2.91 -3.39 17.35
N SER A 107 -3.67 -2.30 17.21
CA SER A 107 -3.92 -1.40 18.33
C SER A 107 -4.57 -2.12 19.51
N LYS A 108 -5.59 -2.96 19.26
CA LYS A 108 -6.40 -3.56 20.32
C LYS A 108 -5.73 -4.75 21.01
N THR A 109 -5.00 -5.57 20.27
CA THR A 109 -4.45 -6.83 20.78
C THR A 109 -2.99 -6.73 21.17
N MET A 110 -2.27 -5.74 20.65
CA MET A 110 -0.84 -5.56 20.90
C MET A 110 -0.50 -4.18 21.47
N ASN A 111 -1.50 -3.29 21.65
CA ASN A 111 -1.31 -1.95 22.21
C ASN A 111 -0.20 -1.16 21.50
N LEU A 112 -0.05 -1.33 20.19
CA LEU A 112 1.04 -0.69 19.45
C LEU A 112 0.85 0.82 19.32
N SER A 113 1.97 1.54 19.21
CA SER A 113 1.99 2.95 18.83
C SER A 113 1.53 3.15 17.39
N LYS A 114 1.17 4.39 17.04
CA LYS A 114 0.79 4.77 15.68
C LYS A 114 1.87 4.42 14.65
N GLN A 115 3.13 4.69 14.98
CA GLN A 115 4.28 4.40 14.11
C GLN A 115 4.50 2.89 13.97
N SER A 116 4.44 2.15 15.07
CA SER A 116 4.60 0.70 15.05
C SER A 116 3.51 0.00 14.24
N ILE A 117 2.25 0.47 14.32
CA ILE A 117 1.16 -0.05 13.46
C ILE A 117 1.48 0.22 11.98
N PHE A 118 1.96 1.41 11.63
CA PHE A 118 2.32 1.72 10.25
C PHE A 118 3.41 0.77 9.71
N GLU A 119 4.45 0.52 10.52
CA GLU A 119 5.56 -0.39 10.18
C GLU A 119 5.12 -1.87 10.09
N GLN A 120 4.10 -2.27 10.85
CA GLN A 120 3.48 -3.59 10.69
C GLN A 120 2.70 -3.71 9.38
N LEU A 121 1.96 -2.66 8.99
CA LEU A 121 1.18 -2.70 7.76
C LEU A 121 2.06 -2.59 6.51
N TYR A 122 3.10 -1.75 6.57
CA TYR A 122 3.96 -1.40 5.44
C TYR A 122 5.45 -1.52 5.79
N SER A 123 6.20 -2.11 4.85
CA SER A 123 7.66 -2.09 4.85
C SER A 123 8.18 -1.48 3.55
N GLU A 124 9.12 -0.55 3.65
CA GLU A 124 9.78 0.08 2.49
C GLU A 124 10.72 -0.89 1.73
N SER A 125 11.21 -1.94 2.38
CA SER A 125 12.15 -2.89 1.77
C SER A 125 11.56 -4.30 1.71
N PRO A 126 11.73 -5.04 0.59
CA PRO A 126 11.37 -6.46 0.47
C PRO A 126 11.99 -7.34 1.57
N ASP A 127 13.22 -7.02 2.00
CA ASP A 127 13.95 -7.78 3.02
C ASP A 127 13.45 -7.48 4.45
N LYS A 128 12.83 -6.31 4.64
CA LYS A 128 12.10 -5.95 5.88
C LYS A 128 10.62 -6.37 5.82
N ALA A 129 10.12 -6.72 4.64
CA ALA A 129 8.74 -7.13 4.42
C ALA A 129 8.45 -8.56 4.89
N THR A 130 9.45 -9.28 5.39
CA THR A 130 9.30 -10.60 6.02
C THR A 130 8.37 -10.60 7.23
N HIS A 131 8.21 -9.45 7.89
CA HIS A 131 7.35 -9.31 9.07
C HIS A 131 6.17 -8.35 8.90
N SER A 132 6.06 -7.64 7.77
CA SER A 132 4.94 -6.73 7.51
C SER A 132 3.76 -7.43 6.81
N ASP A 133 2.56 -6.86 6.90
CA ASP A 133 1.35 -7.30 6.20
C ASP A 133 1.35 -7.03 4.70
N LYS A 134 2.36 -6.30 4.18
CA LYS A 134 2.57 -6.00 2.76
C LYS A 134 1.44 -5.18 2.13
N PHE A 135 0.83 -4.28 2.90
CA PHE A 135 0.01 -3.24 2.32
C PHE A 135 0.87 -2.23 1.57
N THR A 136 0.27 -1.54 0.60
CA THR A 136 0.92 -0.38 -0.02
C THR A 136 1.08 0.76 0.98
N LYS A 137 2.02 1.68 0.74
CA LYS A 137 2.22 2.86 1.59
C LYS A 137 0.92 3.67 1.71
N GLU A 138 0.18 3.79 0.63
CA GLU A 138 -1.09 4.52 0.57
C GLU A 138 -2.22 3.84 1.37
N GLU A 139 -2.29 2.50 1.36
CA GLU A 139 -3.26 1.75 2.15
C GLU A 139 -2.95 1.82 3.65
N SER A 140 -1.66 1.73 4.01
CA SER A 140 -1.21 1.85 5.39
C SER A 140 -1.41 3.27 5.92
N GLN A 141 -1.10 4.29 5.13
CA GLN A 141 -1.36 5.67 5.52
C GLN A 141 -2.87 5.92 5.68
N TYR A 142 -3.69 5.43 4.75
CA TYR A 142 -5.14 5.50 4.89
C TYR A 142 -5.62 4.85 6.19
N ALA A 143 -5.10 3.68 6.54
CA ALA A 143 -5.45 2.99 7.77
C ALA A 143 -5.10 3.84 9.00
N ILE A 144 -3.90 4.42 9.04
CA ILE A 144 -3.44 5.28 10.13
C ILE A 144 -4.28 6.56 10.26
N ASP A 145 -4.62 7.20 9.14
CA ASP A 145 -5.41 8.44 9.13
C ASP A 145 -6.86 8.23 9.58
N HIS A 146 -7.39 7.01 9.37
CA HIS A 146 -8.77 6.65 9.70
C HIS A 146 -8.88 5.82 10.99
N LEU A 147 -7.75 5.53 11.64
CA LEU A 147 -7.71 4.81 12.90
C LEU A 147 -8.10 5.75 14.04
N LYS A 148 -9.27 5.49 14.64
CA LYS A 148 -9.77 6.22 15.81
C LYS A 148 -9.43 5.45 17.07
N VAL A 149 -8.27 5.75 17.65
CA VAL A 149 -7.69 5.09 18.82
C VAL A 149 -7.07 6.15 19.72
N ASP A 150 -7.16 5.95 21.03
CA ASP A 150 -6.39 6.71 22.00
C ASP A 150 -5.03 6.02 22.24
N PHE A 151 -3.98 6.56 21.64
CA PHE A 151 -2.64 6.01 21.75
C PHE A 151 -2.00 6.24 23.12
N LYS A 152 -2.51 7.17 23.93
CA LYS A 152 -2.09 7.32 25.33
C LYS A 152 -2.48 6.09 26.14
N GLU A 153 -3.66 5.53 25.86
CA GLU A 153 -4.12 4.31 26.53
C GLU A 153 -3.34 3.08 26.06
N ASN A 154 -3.02 2.99 24.77
CA ASN A 154 -2.10 1.95 24.28
C ASN A 154 -0.71 2.02 24.95
N ALA A 155 -0.17 3.24 25.13
CA ALA A 155 1.10 3.44 25.83
C ALA A 155 1.01 3.01 27.29
N LEU A 156 -0.07 3.35 27.99
CA LEU A 156 -0.31 2.96 29.38
C LEU A 156 -0.41 1.43 29.53
N GLU A 157 -1.12 0.73 28.64
CA GLU A 157 -1.20 -0.73 28.69
C GLU A 157 0.15 -1.39 28.40
N THR A 158 0.93 -0.85 27.46
CA THR A 158 2.31 -1.31 27.21
C THR A 158 3.21 -1.07 28.43
N ALA A 159 3.09 0.09 29.08
CA ALA A 159 3.82 0.42 30.30
C ALA A 159 3.49 -0.52 31.46
N LYS A 160 2.19 -0.83 31.67
CA LYS A 160 1.74 -1.82 32.68
C LYS A 160 2.33 -3.19 32.40
N SER A 161 2.40 -3.60 31.12
CA SER A 161 3.04 -4.86 30.73
C SER A 161 4.50 -4.88 31.19
N TYR A 162 5.29 -3.84 30.89
CA TYR A 162 6.69 -3.77 31.33
C TYR A 162 6.86 -3.78 32.84
N GLN A 163 6.02 -3.05 33.57
CA GLN A 163 6.03 -3.04 35.03
C GLN A 163 5.78 -4.45 35.59
N SER A 164 4.83 -5.19 34.99
CA SER A 164 4.48 -6.54 35.43
C SER A 164 5.49 -7.63 35.04
N SER A 165 6.15 -7.51 33.89
CA SER A 165 7.01 -8.56 33.34
C SER A 165 8.48 -8.39 33.68
N SER A 166 8.92 -7.17 34.01
CA SER A 166 10.36 -6.84 34.02
C SER A 166 10.77 -5.89 35.14
N SER A 167 9.86 -5.51 36.06
CA SER A 167 10.14 -4.62 37.21
C SER A 167 10.93 -3.35 36.85
N LEU A 168 10.76 -2.85 35.62
CA LEU A 168 11.46 -1.67 35.15
C LEU A 168 11.00 -0.44 35.93
N SER A 169 11.93 0.48 36.19
CA SER A 169 11.61 1.80 36.73
C SER A 169 10.79 2.62 35.73
N LYS A 170 10.09 3.65 36.22
CA LYS A 170 9.33 4.58 35.36
C LYS A 170 10.21 5.22 34.27
N GLU A 171 11.46 5.52 34.59
CA GLU A 171 12.41 6.11 33.63
C GLU A 171 12.81 5.12 32.53
N GLU A 172 13.06 3.85 32.88
CA GLU A 172 13.38 2.79 31.90
C GLU A 172 12.17 2.49 31.00
N ILE A 173 10.97 2.47 31.56
CA ILE A 173 9.73 2.31 30.79
C ILE A 173 9.55 3.47 29.81
N TYR A 174 9.75 4.72 30.24
CA TYR A 174 9.71 5.88 29.35
C TYR A 174 10.69 5.76 28.18
N LYS A 175 11.94 5.37 28.47
CA LYS A 175 12.98 5.16 27.45
C LYS A 175 12.60 4.06 26.47
N GLN A 176 11.99 2.99 26.95
CA GLN A 176 11.56 1.88 26.11
C GLN A 176 10.39 2.27 25.19
N LEU A 177 9.38 2.95 25.75
CA LEU A 177 8.21 3.42 25.00
C LEU A 177 8.59 4.39 23.89
N THR A 178 9.54 5.29 24.15
CA THR A 178 9.98 6.32 23.19
C THR A 178 11.07 5.85 22.23
N SER A 179 11.69 4.68 22.49
CA SER A 179 12.81 4.19 21.71
C SER A 179 12.44 3.98 20.24
N THR A 180 13.29 4.47 19.34
CA THR A 180 13.13 4.29 17.89
C THR A 180 13.30 2.83 17.44
N LEU A 181 13.93 2.01 18.27
CA LEU A 181 14.05 0.55 18.08
C LEU A 181 13.08 -0.23 18.98
N GLY A 182 12.37 0.45 19.88
CA GLY A 182 11.34 -0.09 20.76
C GLY A 182 9.95 0.23 20.24
N ASP A 183 9.10 0.77 21.12
CA ASP A 183 7.66 0.88 20.83
C ASP A 183 7.28 2.11 20.01
N LYS A 184 8.15 3.13 19.94
CA LYS A 184 8.00 4.34 19.11
C LYS A 184 6.74 5.16 19.44
N PHE A 185 6.30 5.15 20.70
CA PHE A 185 5.33 6.12 21.18
C PHE A 185 5.91 7.54 21.13
N THR A 186 5.05 8.53 20.99
CA THR A 186 5.46 9.93 21.16
C THR A 186 5.84 10.20 22.62
N ASN A 187 6.64 11.24 22.85
CA ASN A 187 7.00 11.65 24.22
C ASN A 187 5.74 11.91 25.08
N ASP A 188 4.72 12.54 24.53
CA ASP A 188 3.48 12.86 25.24
C ASP A 188 2.69 11.60 25.65
N GLU A 189 2.65 10.59 24.78
CA GLU A 189 2.01 9.30 25.07
C GLU A 189 2.80 8.50 26.11
N ALA A 190 4.12 8.47 25.99
CA ALA A 190 4.99 7.80 26.94
C ALA A 190 4.97 8.48 28.31
N GLN A 191 4.97 9.81 28.35
CA GLN A 191 4.89 10.58 29.59
C GLN A 191 3.56 10.32 30.29
N TYR A 192 2.44 10.39 29.55
CA TYR A 192 1.13 10.02 30.08
C TYR A 192 1.17 8.61 30.69
N ALA A 193 1.73 7.64 29.98
CA ALA A 193 1.79 6.26 30.46
C ALA A 193 2.51 6.15 31.82
N VAL A 194 3.70 6.74 31.97
CA VAL A 194 4.49 6.63 33.21
C VAL A 194 3.91 7.43 34.38
N ASP A 195 3.25 8.56 34.10
CA ASP A 195 2.53 9.35 35.11
C ASP A 195 1.35 8.57 35.71
N HIS A 196 0.73 7.70 34.91
CA HIS A 196 -0.44 6.92 35.29
C HIS A 196 -0.12 5.49 35.74
N LEU A 197 1.17 5.12 35.82
CA LEU A 197 1.61 3.88 36.49
C LEU A 197 1.48 3.98 38.00
N LYS A 198 0.93 2.93 38.61
CA LYS A 198 0.77 2.79 40.07
C LYS A 198 2.06 2.36 40.75
#